data_AF-A0A7R9EPZ2-F1
#
_entry.id   AF-A0A7R9EPZ2-F1
#
_cell.length_a   1.000
_cell.length_b   1.000
_cell.length_c   1.000
_cell.angle_alpha   90.00
_cell.angle_beta   90.00
_cell.angle_gamma   90.00
#
_symmetry.space_group_name_H-M   'P 1'
#
loop_
_entity.id
_entity.type
_entity.pdbx_description
1 polymer ?
#
loop_
_entity_poly.entity_id
_entity_poly.type
_entity_poly.pdbx_seq_one_letter_code
_entity_poly.pdbx_strand_id
1 'polypeptide(L)'
;MILNKEDASYSLMLEVQTPIDNVLIQSDVPLDLLDVERNSAVVSYSDCDPSSGNYLLATYRCQMNTTRLELKIRTIEGQHGTLRAYITPLVQPKCCQVRMYQIKPLSLHTRCHSFDLMRPYNILGLKGAFSLAEIHSWVSFCLPEIPEKPTTGEKATFIFVSTFLGTMLQCTYWYG
;
A
#
# COMPACT_ATOMS: atom_id res chain seq x y z
N MET A 1 -1.47 -6.07 -3.85
CA MET A 1 -1.46 -5.66 -2.43
C MET A 1 -2.85 -5.17 -2.10
N ILE A 2 -3.51 -5.78 -1.12
CA ILE A 2 -4.91 -5.51 -0.75
C ILE A 2 -4.96 -5.20 0.75
N LEU A 3 -5.67 -4.15 1.15
CA LEU A 3 -5.87 -3.81 2.56
C LEU A 3 -6.94 -4.73 3.17
N ASN A 4 -6.59 -5.44 4.22
CA ASN A 4 -7.53 -6.21 5.03
C ASN A 4 -8.13 -5.30 6.12
N LYS A 5 -9.47 -5.30 6.20
CA LYS A 5 -10.21 -4.44 7.13
C LYS A 5 -10.22 -4.97 8.56
N GLU A 6 -10.01 -6.28 8.75
CA GLU A 6 -10.12 -6.92 10.06
C GLU A 6 -8.90 -6.67 10.95
N ASP A 7 -7.69 -6.68 10.37
CA ASP A 7 -6.43 -6.58 11.10
C ASP A 7 -5.59 -5.35 10.74
N ALA A 8 -6.17 -4.42 9.96
CA ALA A 8 -5.53 -3.20 9.45
C ALA A 8 -4.13 -3.47 8.85
N SER A 9 -4.01 -4.57 8.11
CA SER A 9 -2.78 -4.97 7.44
C SER A 9 -3.02 -5.20 5.95
N TYR A 10 -1.96 -5.06 5.18
CA TYR A 10 -1.96 -5.34 3.75
C TYR A 10 -1.51 -6.77 3.47
N SER A 11 -2.29 -7.50 2.69
CA SER A 11 -1.89 -8.77 2.10
C SER A 11 -1.24 -8.52 0.73
N LEU A 12 0.04 -8.87 0.62
CA LEU A 12 0.77 -8.93 -0.64
C LEU A 12 0.92 -10.39 -1.07
N MET A 13 0.23 -10.75 -2.16
CA MET A 13 0.32 -12.06 -2.78
C MET A 13 1.16 -11.96 -4.04
N LEU A 14 2.24 -12.75 -4.09
CA LEU A 14 3.13 -12.88 -5.24
C LEU A 14 2.94 -14.27 -5.84
N GLU A 15 2.73 -14.34 -7.15
CA GLU A 15 2.53 -15.59 -7.86
C GLU A 15 3.39 -15.62 -9.14
N VAL A 16 4.07 -16.74 -9.35
CA VAL A 16 4.94 -16.99 -10.50
C VAL A 16 4.65 -18.38 -11.05
N GLN A 17 4.80 -18.58 -12.36
CA GLN A 17 4.53 -19.87 -13.01
C GLN A 17 5.52 -20.97 -12.60
N THR A 18 6.73 -20.60 -12.20
CA THR A 18 7.79 -21.50 -11.74
C THR A 18 8.01 -21.34 -10.24
N PRO A 19 8.59 -22.35 -9.57
CA PRO A 19 8.93 -22.24 -8.16
C PRO A 19 9.77 -20.99 -7.88
N ILE A 20 9.44 -20.30 -6.80
CA ILE A 20 10.19 -19.15 -6.33
C ILE A 20 11.43 -19.65 -5.60
N ASP A 21 12.59 -19.08 -5.89
CA ASP A 21 13.84 -19.34 -5.15
C ASP A 21 13.90 -18.41 -3.93
N ASN A 22 13.81 -17.10 -4.18
CA ASN A 22 13.77 -16.11 -3.12
C ASN A 22 12.97 -14.86 -3.53
N VAL A 23 12.48 -14.14 -2.53
CA VAL A 23 11.90 -12.81 -2.66
C VAL A 23 12.61 -11.87 -1.70
N LEU A 24 13.17 -10.78 -2.23
CA LEU A 24 13.67 -9.68 -1.42
C LEU A 24 12.63 -8.57 -1.34
N ILE A 25 12.33 -8.15 -0.12
CA ILE A 25 11.45 -7.03 0.21
C ILE A 25 12.32 -5.89 0.68
N GLN A 26 12.21 -4.75 -0.02
CA GLN A 26 12.88 -3.51 0.32
C GLN A 26 11.83 -2.41 0.51
N SER A 27 12.01 -1.57 1.52
CA SER A 27 11.18 -0.38 1.67
C SER A 27 11.98 0.84 2.13
N ASP A 28 11.54 2.01 1.64
CA ASP A 28 12.00 3.33 2.05
C ASP A 28 11.14 3.95 3.17
N VAL A 29 10.18 3.19 3.71
CA VAL A 29 9.39 3.56 4.89
C VAL A 29 9.39 2.42 5.92
N PRO A 30 9.29 2.74 7.22
CA PRO A 30 9.15 1.74 8.25
C PRO A 30 7.81 1.02 8.09
N LEU A 31 7.89 -0.31 8.12
CA LEU A 31 6.75 -1.19 8.04
C LEU A 31 7.07 -2.48 8.78
N ASP A 32 6.04 -3.13 9.32
CA ASP A 32 6.18 -4.41 10.00
C ASP A 32 5.77 -5.53 9.05
N LEU A 33 6.64 -6.51 8.89
CA LEU A 33 6.31 -7.78 8.23
C LEU A 33 5.73 -8.72 9.29
N LEU A 34 4.46 -9.11 9.12
CA LEU A 34 3.76 -9.99 10.04
C LEU A 34 3.91 -11.45 9.57
N ASP A 35 4.07 -12.35 10.53
CA ASP A 35 4.14 -13.79 10.25
C ASP A 35 2.81 -14.30 9.68
N VAL A 36 2.92 -15.16 8.68
CA VAL A 36 1.79 -15.84 8.04
C VAL A 36 1.99 -17.33 8.28
N GLU A 37 1.13 -17.98 9.06
CA GLU A 37 1.29 -19.40 9.44
C GLU A 37 1.40 -20.35 8.24
N ARG A 38 0.77 -20.00 7.11
CA ARG A 38 0.82 -20.78 5.86
C ARG A 38 2.12 -20.59 5.07
N ASN A 39 2.95 -19.61 5.45
CA ASN A 39 4.19 -19.31 4.78
C ASN A 39 5.32 -20.17 5.36
N SER A 40 5.88 -21.04 4.51
CA SER A 40 7.00 -21.93 4.86
C SER A 40 8.36 -21.35 4.49
N ALA A 41 8.41 -20.14 3.94
CA ALA A 41 9.66 -19.49 3.61
C ALA A 41 10.41 -19.09 4.88
N VAL A 42 11.73 -19.24 4.84
CA VAL A 42 12.60 -18.73 5.90
C VAL A 42 12.86 -17.26 5.66
N VAL A 43 12.59 -16.44 6.67
CA VAL A 43 12.78 -14.99 6.64
C VAL A 43 14.13 -14.63 7.25
N SER A 44 14.86 -13.75 6.58
CA SER A 44 16.08 -13.14 7.10
C SER A 44 15.98 -11.63 6.95
N TYR A 45 16.21 -10.91 8.06
CA TYR A 45 16.27 -9.47 8.08
C TYR A 45 17.73 -9.03 7.94
N SER A 46 17.98 -8.08 7.05
CA SER A 46 19.29 -7.47 6.87
C SER A 46 19.30 -6.08 7.51
N ASP A 47 20.39 -5.77 8.21
CA ASP A 47 20.59 -4.42 8.74
C ASP A 47 20.60 -3.41 7.59
N CYS A 48 19.87 -2.31 7.79
CA CYS A 48 19.79 -1.24 6.81
C CYS A 48 20.84 -0.18 7.13
N ASP A 49 21.67 0.19 6.14
CA ASP A 49 22.56 1.33 6.27
C ASP A 49 21.73 2.63 6.25
N PRO A 50 21.83 3.51 7.28
CA PRO A 50 21.13 4.79 7.29
C PRO A 50 21.38 5.67 6.07
N SER A 51 22.54 5.54 5.42
CA SER A 51 22.88 6.33 4.23
C SER A 51 22.13 5.88 2.96
N SER A 52 21.60 4.66 2.97
CA SER A 52 20.97 4.03 1.80
C SER A 52 19.51 4.41 1.58
N GLY A 53 18.86 5.02 2.57
CA GLY A 53 17.43 5.35 2.53
C GLY A 53 16.50 4.13 2.64
N ASN A 54 17.04 2.96 2.98
CA ASN A 54 16.26 1.77 3.28
C ASN A 54 15.85 1.77 4.76
N TYR A 55 14.57 1.56 5.02
CA TYR A 55 14.04 1.31 6.35
C TYR A 55 13.85 -0.18 6.64
N LEU A 56 13.70 -0.99 5.59
CA LEU A 56 13.53 -2.42 5.71
C LEU A 56 14.18 -3.16 4.55
N LEU A 57 14.92 -4.21 4.89
CA LEU A 57 15.41 -5.23 3.97
C LEU A 57 15.14 -6.61 4.57
N ALA A 58 14.27 -7.38 3.91
CA ALA A 58 13.94 -8.74 4.32
C ALA A 58 14.02 -9.68 3.11
N THR A 59 14.60 -10.86 3.29
CA THR A 59 14.67 -11.89 2.26
C THR A 59 13.91 -13.11 2.71
N TYR A 60 12.95 -13.52 1.89
CA TYR A 60 12.17 -14.74 2.03
C TYR A 60 12.78 -15.79 1.10
N ARG A 61 13.34 -16.85 1.69
CA ARG A 61 13.82 -18.00 0.92
C ARG A 61 12.77 -19.10 0.94
N CYS A 62 12.23 -19.42 -0.22
CA CYS A 62 11.25 -20.49 -0.38
C CYS A 62 11.99 -21.85 -0.38
N GLN A 63 11.70 -22.71 0.60
CA GLN A 63 12.34 -24.02 0.71
C GLN A 63 11.62 -25.12 -0.09
N MET A 64 10.32 -24.95 -0.32
CA MET A 64 9.49 -25.84 -1.12
C MET A 64 9.34 -25.30 -2.55
N ASN A 65 8.87 -26.14 -3.47
CA ASN A 65 8.52 -25.75 -4.84
C ASN A 65 7.25 -24.89 -4.89
N THR A 66 7.22 -23.80 -4.13
CA THR A 66 6.09 -22.89 -4.01
C THR A 66 6.11 -21.88 -5.15
N THR A 67 5.00 -21.80 -5.86
CA THR A 67 4.75 -20.80 -6.92
C THR A 67 4.07 -19.54 -6.38
N ARG A 68 3.61 -19.58 -5.12
CA ARG A 68 2.89 -18.49 -4.46
C ARG A 68 3.53 -18.17 -3.12
N LEU A 69 3.66 -16.88 -2.82
CA LEU A 69 4.11 -16.37 -1.54
C LEU A 69 3.13 -15.29 -1.05
N GLU A 70 2.61 -15.46 0.16
CA GLU A 70 1.77 -14.47 0.83
C GLU A 70 2.55 -13.80 1.96
N LEU A 71 2.50 -12.47 1.97
CA LEU A 71 3.14 -11.60 2.96
C LEU A 71 2.07 -10.70 3.58
N LYS A 72 2.07 -10.58 4.90
CA LYS A 72 1.28 -9.58 5.61
C LYS A 72 2.16 -8.41 6.01
N ILE A 73 1.69 -7.20 5.73
CA ILE A 73 2.44 -5.97 5.87
C ILE A 73 1.61 -4.97 6.66
N ARG A 74 2.12 -4.50 7.80
CA ARG A 74 1.49 -3.40 8.55
C ARG A 74 2.23 -2.12 8.26
N THR A 75 1.48 -1.12 7.79
CA THR A 75 1.99 0.22 7.51
C THR A 75 1.67 1.17 8.65
N ILE A 76 2.48 2.22 8.80
CA ILE A 76 2.21 3.31 9.75
C ILE A 76 1.57 4.47 9.00
N GLU A 77 0.36 4.86 9.43
CA GLU A 77 -0.35 5.99 8.83
C GLU A 77 0.43 7.30 8.99
N GLY A 78 0.42 8.14 7.95
CA GLY A 78 1.21 9.36 7.87
C GLY A 78 2.58 9.17 7.20
N GLN A 79 3.08 7.94 7.11
CA GLN A 79 4.32 7.63 6.39
C GLN A 79 4.00 7.13 4.98
N HIS A 80 4.67 7.68 3.97
CA HIS A 80 4.43 7.35 2.57
C HIS A 80 5.73 6.99 1.86
N GLY A 81 5.66 6.09 0.89
CA GLY A 81 6.85 5.66 0.18
C GLY A 81 6.59 4.50 -0.76
N THR A 82 7.67 3.80 -1.09
CA THR A 82 7.69 2.67 -2.01
C THR A 82 8.15 1.39 -1.31
N LEU A 83 7.35 0.35 -1.51
CA LEU A 83 7.72 -1.04 -1.23
C LEU A 83 8.14 -1.70 -2.54
N ARG A 84 9.34 -2.28 -2.59
CA ARG A 84 9.85 -3.03 -3.72
C ARG A 84 9.94 -4.52 -3.37
N ALA A 85 9.39 -5.37 -4.21
CA ALA A 85 9.55 -6.82 -4.15
C ALA A 85 10.38 -7.28 -5.35
N TYR A 86 11.49 -7.93 -5.07
CA TYR A 86 12.41 -8.51 -6.06
C TYR A 86 12.18 -10.02 -6.04
N ILE A 87 11.55 -10.56 -7.07
CA ILE A 87 11.14 -11.95 -7.16
C ILE A 87 12.12 -12.70 -8.06
N THR A 88 12.78 -13.72 -7.51
CA THR A 88 13.73 -14.57 -8.23
C THR A 88 13.13 -15.96 -8.39
N PRO A 89 12.69 -16.35 -9.61
CA PRO A 89 12.27 -17.72 -9.87
C PRO A 89 13.43 -18.72 -9.97
N LEU A 90 13.11 -19.99 -9.78
CA LEU A 90 14.01 -21.13 -9.96
C LEU A 90 14.06 -21.54 -11.44
N VAL A 91 14.71 -20.71 -12.26
CA VAL A 91 14.90 -20.93 -13.71
C VAL A 91 16.37 -20.76 -14.11
N GLN A 92 16.73 -21.33 -15.26
CA GLN A 92 18.05 -21.17 -15.87
C GLN A 92 17.88 -20.58 -17.29
N PRO A 93 18.46 -19.41 -17.60
CA PRO A 93 19.30 -18.57 -16.74
C PRO A 93 18.50 -17.90 -15.61
N LYS A 94 19.19 -17.57 -14.50
CA LYS A 94 18.58 -16.84 -13.38
C LYS A 94 18.14 -15.44 -13.83
N CYS A 95 16.94 -15.05 -13.43
CA CYS A 95 16.40 -13.71 -13.63
C CYS A 95 15.74 -13.20 -12.36
N CYS A 96 15.55 -11.89 -12.26
CA CYS A 96 14.85 -11.25 -11.15
C CYS A 96 13.85 -10.25 -11.71
N GLN A 97 12.63 -10.28 -11.19
CA GLN A 97 11.59 -9.31 -11.54
C GLN A 97 11.34 -8.39 -10.36
N VAL A 98 11.31 -7.08 -10.63
CA VAL A 98 10.99 -6.07 -9.62
C VAL A 98 9.53 -5.64 -9.75
N ARG A 99 8.82 -5.64 -8.62
CA ARG A 99 7.48 -5.06 -8.49
C ARG A 99 7.52 -3.94 -7.45
N MET A 100 6.93 -2.81 -7.80
CA MET A 100 6.87 -1.62 -6.95
C MET A 100 5.42 -1.39 -6.51
N TYR A 101 5.24 -1.17 -5.22
CA TYR A 101 3.95 -0.86 -4.60
C TYR A 101 4.08 0.46 -3.86
N GLN A 102 3.09 1.34 -4.01
CA GLN A 102 3.08 2.64 -3.36
C GLN A 102 2.34 2.54 -2.03
N ILE A 103 3.01 2.91 -0.94
CA ILE A 103 2.41 3.09 0.38
C ILE A 103 1.93 4.54 0.46
N LYS A 104 0.60 4.69 0.54
CA LYS A 104 -0.07 6.00 0.56
C LYS A 104 0.03 6.64 1.96
N PRO A 105 0.07 7.98 2.07
CA PRO A 105 0.04 8.66 3.37
C PRO A 105 -1.12 8.21 4.27
N LEU A 106 -2.32 8.06 3.68
CA LEU A 106 -3.52 7.58 4.37
C LEU A 106 -3.78 6.11 3.99
N SER A 107 -2.74 5.27 4.12
CA SER A 107 -2.77 3.85 3.69
C SER A 107 -3.81 3.02 4.44
N LEU A 108 -4.29 3.41 5.62
CA LEU A 108 -5.26 2.61 6.39
C LEU A 108 -6.71 3.02 6.13
N HIS A 109 -6.96 3.80 5.08
CA HIS A 109 -8.30 4.17 4.66
C HIS A 109 -8.81 3.23 3.57
N THR A 110 -10.09 2.86 3.60
CA THR A 110 -10.76 2.12 2.52
C THR A 110 -12.00 2.87 2.07
N ARG A 111 -12.34 2.79 0.79
CA ARG A 111 -13.47 3.53 0.24
C ARG A 111 -14.79 2.93 0.75
N CYS A 112 -15.75 3.80 1.04
CA CYS A 112 -17.11 3.42 1.40
C CYS A 112 -18.15 4.29 0.69
N HIS A 113 -19.44 3.91 0.82
CA HIS A 113 -20.56 4.59 0.17
C HIS A 113 -21.48 5.32 1.14
N SER A 114 -21.41 5.01 2.43
CA SER A 114 -22.20 5.66 3.47
C SER A 114 -21.34 6.71 4.18
N PHE A 115 -21.96 7.84 4.53
CA PHE A 115 -21.37 8.87 5.36
C PHE A 115 -22.32 9.17 6.53
N ASP A 116 -21.83 9.05 7.75
CA ASP A 116 -22.63 9.20 8.97
C ASP A 116 -22.63 10.66 9.45
N LEU A 117 -23.64 11.43 9.06
CA LEU A 117 -23.74 12.86 9.38
C LEU A 117 -23.90 13.16 10.88
N MET A 118 -24.16 12.17 11.73
CA MET A 118 -24.37 12.37 13.16
C MET A 118 -23.06 12.44 13.96
N ARG A 119 -21.92 12.15 13.34
CA ARG A 119 -20.61 12.24 13.97
C ARG A 119 -20.08 13.68 13.94
N PRO A 120 -19.26 14.09 14.92
CA PRO A 120 -18.55 15.36 14.85
C PRO A 120 -17.46 15.30 13.77
N TYR A 121 -17.44 16.28 12.86
CA TYR A 121 -16.46 16.37 11.78
C TYR A 121 -15.61 17.63 11.88
N ASN A 122 -14.30 17.45 11.78
CA ASN A 122 -13.37 18.55 11.55
C ASN A 122 -13.32 18.84 10.04
N ILE A 123 -13.43 20.10 9.66
CA ILE A 123 -13.49 20.53 8.25
C ILE A 123 -12.23 21.33 7.91
N LEU A 124 -11.51 20.89 6.88
CA LEU A 124 -10.39 21.59 6.28
C LEU A 124 -10.78 22.09 4.88
N GLY A 125 -10.73 23.40 4.67
CA GLY A 125 -11.00 24.02 3.38
C GLY A 125 -9.72 24.51 2.72
N LEU A 126 -9.44 24.03 1.50
CA LEU A 126 -8.33 24.48 0.67
C LEU A 126 -8.90 25.25 -0.53
N LYS A 127 -8.40 26.46 -0.78
CA LYS A 127 -8.80 27.31 -1.92
C LYS A 127 -7.57 27.89 -2.58
N GLY A 128 -7.55 27.93 -3.91
CA GLY A 128 -6.43 28.47 -4.68
C GLY A 128 -6.63 28.27 -6.18
N ALA A 129 -5.67 28.73 -6.97
CA ALA A 129 -5.68 28.61 -8.42
C ALA A 129 -5.16 27.22 -8.86
N PHE A 130 -5.90 26.17 -8.53
CA PHE A 130 -5.58 24.79 -8.87
C PHE A 130 -6.59 24.24 -9.87
N SER A 131 -6.13 23.47 -10.83
CA SER A 131 -6.98 22.69 -11.72
C SER A 131 -7.59 21.49 -10.99
N LEU A 132 -8.73 21.00 -11.48
CA LEU A 132 -9.34 19.76 -10.97
C LEU A 132 -8.39 18.54 -11.09
N ALA A 133 -7.53 18.54 -12.11
CA ALA A 133 -6.54 17.48 -12.32
C ALA A 133 -5.46 17.48 -11.25
N GLU A 134 -4.96 18.66 -10.85
CA GLU A 134 -3.98 18.78 -9.76
C GLU A 134 -4.58 18.34 -8.42
N ILE A 135 -5.79 18.79 -8.09
CA ILE A 135 -6.47 18.37 -6.86
C ILE A 135 -6.69 16.85 -6.86
N HIS A 136 -7.14 16.28 -7.98
CA HIS A 136 -7.32 14.84 -8.11
C HIS A 136 -6.00 14.08 -7.97
N SER A 137 -4.91 14.59 -8.55
CA SER A 137 -3.56 14.05 -8.38
C SER A 137 -3.14 14.01 -6.91
N TRP A 138 -3.38 15.08 -6.14
CA TRP A 138 -3.06 15.11 -4.71
C TRP A 138 -3.90 14.11 -3.92
N VAL A 139 -5.21 14.05 -4.18
CA VAL A 139 -6.11 13.09 -3.53
C VAL A 139 -5.69 11.65 -3.85
N SER A 140 -5.39 11.36 -5.11
CA SER A 140 -4.89 10.05 -5.57
C SER A 140 -3.52 9.70 -4.99
N PHE A 141 -2.67 10.69 -4.75
CA PHE A 141 -1.41 10.50 -4.04
C PHE A 141 -1.62 10.15 -2.57
N CYS A 142 -2.55 10.84 -1.90
CA CYS A 142 -2.77 10.70 -0.46
C CYS A 142 -3.59 9.46 -0.07
N LEU A 143 -4.57 9.09 -0.88
CA LEU A 143 -5.58 8.08 -0.54
C LEU A 143 -5.51 6.86 -1.47
N PRO A 144 -5.79 5.67 -0.95
CA PRO A 144 -5.95 4.47 -1.77
C PRO A 144 -7.31 4.45 -2.50
N GLU A 145 -7.47 3.52 -3.44
CA GLU A 145 -8.76 3.24 -4.12
C GLU A 145 -9.39 4.45 -4.88
N ILE A 146 -8.58 5.46 -5.19
CA ILE A 146 -8.93 6.56 -6.09
C ILE A 146 -8.68 6.11 -7.54
N PRO A 147 -9.65 6.29 -8.46
CA PRO A 147 -9.44 6.01 -9.88
C PRO A 147 -8.29 6.85 -10.45
N GLU A 148 -7.53 6.32 -11.42
CA GLU A 148 -6.43 7.08 -12.05
C GLU A 148 -6.90 8.30 -12.83
N LYS A 149 -8.12 8.24 -13.39
CA LYS A 149 -8.72 9.33 -14.15
C LYS A 149 -9.76 10.05 -13.30
N PRO A 150 -9.78 11.38 -13.32
CA PRO A 150 -10.81 12.14 -12.64
C PRO A 150 -12.19 11.78 -13.22
N THR A 151 -13.21 11.77 -12.37
CA THR A 151 -14.60 11.66 -12.79
C THR A 151 -14.95 12.83 -13.71
N THR A 152 -15.69 12.58 -14.80
CA THR A 152 -16.08 13.56 -15.83
C THR A 152 -17.12 14.59 -15.36
N GLY A 153 -17.14 14.94 -14.06
CA GLY A 153 -18.08 15.88 -13.47
C GLY A 153 -17.37 17.08 -12.84
N GLU A 154 -18.10 18.18 -12.68
CA GLU A 154 -17.60 19.43 -12.07
C GLU A 154 -17.27 19.28 -10.57
N LYS A 155 -17.83 18.26 -9.92
CA LYS A 155 -17.66 17.95 -8.51
C LYS A 155 -17.40 16.46 -8.32
N ALA A 156 -16.41 16.13 -7.51
CA ALA A 156 -16.11 14.78 -7.08
C ALA A 156 -16.20 14.66 -5.56
N THR A 157 -16.79 13.56 -5.10
CA THR A 157 -16.92 13.23 -3.68
C THR A 157 -16.47 11.79 -3.46
N PHE A 158 -15.53 11.59 -2.55
CA PHE A 158 -15.09 10.28 -2.10
C PHE A 158 -15.24 10.19 -0.59
N ILE A 159 -15.68 9.04 -0.11
CA ILE A 159 -15.88 8.77 1.31
C ILE A 159 -15.02 7.57 1.67
N PHE A 160 -14.33 7.68 2.80
CA PHE A 160 -13.43 6.67 3.31
C PHE A 160 -13.72 6.39 4.78
N VAL A 161 -13.34 5.20 5.21
CA VAL A 161 -13.29 4.82 6.62
C VAL A 161 -11.90 4.29 6.94
N SER A 162 -11.33 4.74 8.06
CA SER A 162 -10.09 4.19 8.60
C SER A 162 -10.36 2.78 9.12
N THR A 163 -9.62 1.78 8.62
CA THR A 163 -9.72 0.40 9.08
C THR A 163 -9.14 0.22 10.48
N PHE A 164 -8.30 1.18 10.94
CA PHE A 164 -7.68 1.11 12.26
C PHE A 164 -8.53 1.79 13.34
N LEU A 165 -9.05 2.99 13.09
CA LEU A 165 -9.79 3.78 14.09
C LEU A 165 -11.30 3.80 13.89
N GLY A 166 -11.81 3.37 12.73
CA GLY A 166 -13.22 3.49 12.37
C GLY A 166 -13.72 4.93 12.17
N THR A 167 -12.79 5.89 12.06
CA THR A 167 -13.08 7.29 11.71
C THR A 167 -13.42 7.41 10.23
N MET A 168 -14.17 8.45 9.87
CA MET A 168 -14.62 8.67 8.49
C MET A 168 -13.96 9.93 7.92
N LEU A 169 -13.63 9.86 6.63
CA LEU A 169 -13.07 10.97 5.87
C LEU A 169 -13.89 11.17 4.60
N GLN A 170 -14.49 12.35 4.45
CA GLN A 170 -15.13 12.76 3.21
C GLN A 170 -14.24 13.79 2.50
N CYS A 171 -13.82 13.46 1.29
CA CYS A 171 -13.08 14.36 0.41
C CYS A 171 -14.01 14.84 -0.70
N THR A 172 -14.25 16.15 -0.77
CA THR A 172 -15.07 16.76 -1.81
C THR A 172 -14.30 17.89 -2.46
N TYR A 173 -14.19 17.88 -3.79
CA TYR A 173 -13.53 18.95 -4.55
C TYR A 173 -14.32 19.27 -5.82
N TRP A 174 -14.31 20.55 -6.21
CA TRP A 174 -15.03 21.08 -7.37
C TRP A 174 -14.34 22.36 -7.84
N TYR A 175 -14.69 22.82 -9.04
CA TYR A 175 -14.25 24.13 -9.52
C TYR A 175 -15.04 25.23 -8.78
N GLY A 176 -14.33 26.09 -8.05
CA GLY A 176 -14.91 27.13 -7.20
C GLY A 176 -14.88 28.51 -7.84
#